data_AF-A0A2W5ZFI5-F1
#
_entry.id   AF-A0A2W5ZFI5-F1
#
_cell.length_a   1.000
_cell.length_b   1.000
_cell.length_c   1.000
_cell.angle_alpha   90.00
_cell.angle_beta   90.00
_cell.angle_gamma   90.00
#
_symmetry.space_group_name_H-M   'P 1'
#
loop_
_entity.id
_entity.type
_entity.pdbx_description
1 polymer ?
#
loop_
_entity_poly.entity_id
_entity_poly.type
_entity_poly.pdbx_seq_one_letter_code
_entity_poly.pdbx_strand_id
1 'polypeptide(L)'
;LIYLVIRPPRTIEEDRSVALEEAAFLQPISDEPAARPCPTCGRDIEQDFVLCPYCRTQFGRRCQTCDRTLRLGWPVCPYCAEDVGIRPVGRTRTAAQ
;
A
#
# COMPACT_ATOMS: atom_id res chain seq x y z
N LEU A 1 3.56 59.18 7.88
CA LEU A 1 4.11 58.27 8.93
C LEU A 1 3.20 57.07 9.21
N ILE A 2 1.86 57.21 9.19
CA ILE A 2 0.89 56.12 9.50
C ILE A 2 0.95 54.92 8.53
N TYR A 3 1.20 55.15 7.24
CA TYR A 3 1.20 54.09 6.22
C TYR A 3 2.26 52.99 6.47
N LEU A 4 3.40 53.33 7.07
CA LEU A 4 4.48 52.37 7.36
C LEU A 4 4.17 51.46 8.56
N VAL A 5 3.22 51.85 9.42
CA VAL A 5 2.80 51.06 10.58
C VAL A 5 1.70 50.05 10.21
N ILE A 6 0.89 50.37 9.19
CA ILE A 6 -0.24 49.54 8.76
C ILE A 6 0.11 48.64 7.57
N ARG A 7 1.16 48.97 6.79
CA ARG A 7 1.55 48.17 5.62
C ARG A 7 2.11 46.82 6.06
N PRO A 8 1.43 45.69 5.73
CA PRO A 8 1.97 44.37 5.98
C PRO A 8 3.32 44.23 5.26
N PRO A 9 4.34 43.62 5.88
CA PRO A 9 5.66 43.46 5.27
C PRO A 9 5.66 42.50 4.07
N ARG A 10 4.59 41.74 3.88
CA ARG A 10 4.39 40.79 2.79
C ARG A 10 3.15 41.14 1.99
N THR A 11 3.19 40.86 0.69
CA THR A 11 2.03 40.99 -0.19
C THR A 11 0.96 39.95 0.16
N ILE A 12 -0.28 40.18 -0.28
CA ILE A 12 -1.38 39.23 -0.06
C ILE A 12 -1.09 37.89 -0.76
N GLU A 13 -0.39 37.93 -1.89
CA GLU A 13 0.07 36.76 -2.64
C GLU A 13 1.10 35.93 -1.87
N GLU A 14 2.08 36.55 -1.23
CA GLU A 14 3.10 35.84 -0.43
C GLU A 14 2.49 35.17 0.81
N ASP A 15 1.53 35.82 1.47
CA ASP A 15 0.85 35.23 2.63
C ASP A 15 0.04 33.99 2.22
N ARG A 16 -0.60 34.06 1.04
CA ARG A 16 -1.31 32.92 0.43
C ARG A 16 -0.37 31.77 0.06
N SER A 17 0.82 32.06 -0.48
CA SER A 17 1.77 30.99 -0.83
C SER A 17 2.21 30.24 0.43
N VAL A 18 2.59 30.97 1.48
CA VAL A 18 3.02 30.39 2.76
C VAL A 18 1.89 29.58 3.39
N ALA A 19 0.65 30.07 3.37
CA ALA A 19 -0.49 29.34 3.92
C ALA A 19 -0.75 28.01 3.18
N LEU A 20 -0.56 27.97 1.85
CA LEU A 20 -0.69 26.74 1.07
C LEU A 20 0.45 25.75 1.35
N GLU A 21 1.67 26.25 1.51
CA GLU A 21 2.85 25.44 1.87
C GLU A 21 2.67 24.78 3.24
N GLU A 22 2.23 25.55 4.25
CA GLU A 22 1.94 25.06 5.59
C GLU A 22 0.84 23.97 5.57
N ALA A 23 -0.23 24.18 4.78
CA ALA A 23 -1.31 23.22 4.64
C ALA A 23 -0.89 21.92 3.96
N ALA A 24 0.05 21.97 3.02
CA ALA A 24 0.61 20.78 2.36
C ALA A 24 1.51 19.98 3.31
N PHE A 25 2.31 20.67 4.14
CA PHE A 25 3.16 20.03 5.13
C PHE A 25 2.35 19.29 6.21
N LEU A 26 1.19 19.85 6.60
CA LEU A 26 0.29 19.28 7.60
C LEU A 26 -0.64 18.19 7.05
N GLN A 27 -0.57 17.84 5.76
CA GLN A 27 -1.36 16.73 5.22
C GLN A 27 -0.99 15.44 5.98
N PRO A 28 -1.94 14.83 6.72
CA PRO A 28 -1.67 13.56 7.36
C PRO A 28 -1.40 12.54 6.25
N ILE A 29 -0.24 11.91 6.29
CA ILE A 29 -0.05 10.63 5.61
C ILE A 29 -1.16 9.72 6.11
N SER A 30 -2.05 9.28 5.23
CA SER A 30 -3.15 8.41 5.60
C SER A 30 -2.57 7.14 6.24
N ASP A 31 -2.73 6.98 7.55
CA ASP A 31 -2.41 5.74 8.28
C ASP A 31 -3.43 4.63 7.99
N GLU A 32 -4.39 4.88 7.10
CA GLU A 32 -5.31 3.85 6.63
C GLU A 32 -4.48 2.71 6.04
N PRO A 33 -4.63 1.49 6.59
CA PRO A 33 -3.87 0.36 6.11
C PRO A 33 -4.25 0.20 4.64
N ALA A 34 -3.25 0.31 3.77
CA ALA A 34 -3.47 0.65 2.38
C ALA A 34 -4.25 -0.46 1.67
N ALA A 35 -5.58 -0.38 1.70
CA ALA A 35 -6.46 -1.40 1.17
C ALA A 35 -6.19 -1.55 -0.33
N ARG A 36 -6.07 -2.79 -0.78
CA ARG A 36 -5.87 -3.09 -2.20
C ARG A 36 -7.09 -3.84 -2.73
N PRO A 37 -7.55 -3.55 -3.96
CA PRO A 37 -8.61 -4.35 -4.56
C PRO A 37 -8.08 -5.75 -4.90
N CYS A 38 -8.90 -6.78 -4.65
CA CYS A 38 -8.61 -8.13 -5.08
C CYS A 38 -8.55 -8.21 -6.62
N PRO A 39 -7.49 -8.79 -7.22
CA PRO A 39 -7.37 -8.87 -8.68
C PRO A 39 -8.41 -9.80 -9.34
N THR A 40 -9.09 -10.65 -8.57
CA THR A 40 -10.11 -11.57 -9.10
C THR A 40 -11.53 -11.05 -8.91
N CYS A 41 -11.87 -10.51 -7.74
CA CYS A 41 -13.24 -10.10 -7.42
C CYS A 41 -13.44 -8.59 -7.27
N GLY A 42 -12.37 -7.78 -7.35
CA GLY A 42 -12.42 -6.32 -7.27
C GLY A 42 -12.81 -5.75 -5.91
N ARG A 43 -12.88 -6.59 -4.87
CA ARG A 43 -13.29 -6.19 -3.51
C ARG A 43 -12.08 -5.75 -2.70
N ASP A 44 -12.22 -4.70 -1.91
CA ASP A 44 -11.14 -4.20 -1.06
C ASP A 44 -10.77 -5.22 0.02
N ILE A 45 -9.47 -5.49 0.10
CA ILE A 45 -8.88 -6.42 1.06
C ILE A 45 -7.67 -5.77 1.71
N GLU A 46 -7.42 -6.17 2.95
CA GLU A 46 -6.26 -5.74 3.71
C GLU A 46 -4.95 -6.21 3.07
N GLN A 47 -3.87 -5.45 3.21
CA GLN A 47 -2.57 -5.82 2.62
C GLN A 47 -1.99 -7.11 3.18
N ASP A 48 -2.26 -7.40 4.45
CA ASP A 48 -1.75 -8.58 5.15
C ASP A 48 -2.49 -9.88 4.78
N PHE A 49 -3.59 -9.78 4.02
CA PHE A 49 -4.36 -10.95 3.63
C PHE A 49 -3.62 -11.74 2.55
N VAL A 50 -3.29 -12.98 2.88
CA VAL A 50 -2.73 -13.96 1.94
C VAL A 50 -3.79 -14.57 1.02
N LEU A 51 -5.06 -14.53 1.43
CA LEU A 51 -6.20 -15.16 0.76
C LEU A 51 -7.45 -14.29 0.85
N CYS A 52 -8.24 -14.26 -0.22
CA CYS A 52 -9.50 -13.51 -0.23
C CYS A 52 -10.59 -14.25 0.54
N PRO A 53 -11.27 -13.62 1.52
CA PRO A 53 -12.39 -14.24 2.20
C PRO A 53 -13.62 -14.46 1.28
N TYR A 54 -13.74 -13.71 0.18
CA TYR A 54 -14.90 -13.76 -0.71
C TYR A 54 -14.73 -14.76 -1.86
N CYS A 55 -13.63 -14.66 -2.61
CA CYS A 55 -13.39 -15.50 -3.80
C CYS A 55 -12.42 -16.66 -3.56
N ARG A 56 -11.77 -16.73 -2.38
CA ARG A 56 -10.72 -17.70 -2.04
C ARG A 56 -9.48 -17.66 -2.95
N THR A 57 -9.30 -16.62 -3.76
CA THR A 57 -8.04 -16.41 -4.50
C THR A 57 -6.91 -16.19 -3.51
N GLN A 58 -5.79 -16.90 -3.73
CA GLN A 58 -4.55 -16.70 -2.99
C GLN A 58 -3.68 -15.69 -3.74
N PHE A 59 -3.19 -14.67 -3.02
CA PHE A 59 -2.37 -13.58 -3.59
C PHE A 59 -1.13 -13.24 -2.75
N GLY A 60 -0.92 -13.98 -1.66
CA GLY A 60 0.31 -14.00 -0.89
C GLY A 60 0.54 -15.37 -0.28
N ARG A 61 1.72 -15.56 0.31
CA ARG A 61 2.06 -16.75 1.10
C ARG A 61 2.86 -16.34 2.33
N ARG A 62 2.83 -17.13 3.39
CA ARG A 62 3.75 -16.95 4.53
C ARG A 62 5.00 -17.78 4.29
N CYS A 63 6.15 -17.24 4.65
CA CYS A 63 7.38 -18.02 4.69
C CYS A 63 7.30 -19.04 5.84
N GLN A 64 7.66 -20.30 5.60
CA GLN A 64 7.65 -21.34 6.65
C GLN A 64 8.78 -21.17 7.69
N THR A 65 9.80 -20.37 7.36
CA THR A 65 10.96 -20.15 8.23
C THR A 65 10.80 -18.92 9.13
N CYS A 66 10.20 -17.83 8.61
CA CYS A 66 10.12 -16.56 9.34
C CYS A 66 8.69 -16.04 9.55
N ASP A 67 7.67 -16.79 9.11
CA ASP A 67 6.23 -16.48 9.22
C ASP A 67 5.77 -15.13 8.64
N ARG A 68 6.66 -14.38 7.98
CA ARG A 68 6.32 -13.11 7.33
C ARG A 68 5.51 -13.33 6.04
N THR A 69 4.59 -12.40 5.80
CA THR A 69 3.76 -12.35 4.59
C THR A 69 4.63 -11.95 3.40
N LEU A 70 4.59 -12.76 2.34
CA LEU A 70 5.29 -12.56 1.08
C LEU A 70 4.27 -12.37 -0.05
N ARG A 71 4.59 -11.45 -0.96
CA ARG A 71 3.84 -11.29 -2.21
C ARG A 71 4.11 -12.48 -3.14
N LEU A 72 3.11 -12.91 -3.90
CA LEU A 72 3.29 -13.96 -4.90
C LEU A 72 4.25 -13.50 -6.01
N GLY A 73 5.04 -14.45 -6.52
CA GLY A 73 5.98 -14.25 -7.62
C GLY A 73 7.46 -14.19 -7.19
N TRP A 74 7.74 -14.06 -5.89
CA TRP A 74 9.12 -14.02 -5.41
C TRP A 74 9.65 -15.44 -5.18
N PRO A 75 10.75 -15.85 -5.85
CA PRO A 75 11.34 -17.18 -5.66
C PRO A 75 11.95 -17.35 -4.27
N VAL A 76 12.48 -16.26 -3.71
CA VAL A 76 13.24 -16.24 -2.45
C VAL A 76 12.64 -15.22 -1.48
N CYS A 77 12.65 -15.54 -0.18
CA CYS A 77 12.21 -14.65 0.89
C CYS A 77 13.26 -13.56 1.16
N PRO A 78 12.92 -12.26 1.13
CA PRO A 78 13.87 -11.16 1.37
C PRO A 78 14.29 -11.02 2.83
N TYR A 79 13.56 -11.66 3.75
CA TYR A 79 13.82 -11.54 5.19
C TYR A 79 14.73 -12.63 5.73
N CYS A 80 14.65 -13.84 5.17
CA CYS A 80 15.42 -15.00 5.65
C CYS A 80 16.22 -15.71 4.56
N ALA A 81 16.20 -15.21 3.31
CA ALA A 81 16.87 -15.80 2.16
C ALA A 81 16.45 -17.25 1.81
N GLU A 82 15.37 -17.76 2.41
CA GLU A 82 14.85 -19.10 2.13
C GLU A 82 14.17 -19.15 0.76
N ASP A 83 14.43 -20.22 -0.01
CA ASP A 83 13.69 -20.48 -1.24
C ASP A 83 12.27 -20.91 -0.88
N VAL A 84 11.31 -20.05 -1.21
CA VAL A 84 9.92 -20.27 -0.81
C VAL A 84 9.18 -21.12 -1.83
N GLY A 85 9.86 -21.69 -2.84
CA GLY A 85 9.35 -22.71 -3.75
C GLY A 85 8.08 -22.26 -4.47
N ILE A 86 8.19 -21.73 -5.68
CA ILE A 86 7.00 -21.45 -6.50
C ILE A 86 6.32 -22.78 -6.79
N ARG A 87 5.32 -23.16 -5.98
CA ARG A 87 4.48 -24.33 -6.29
C ARG A 87 3.47 -23.84 -7.32
N PRO A 88 3.59 -24.22 -8.60
CA PRO A 88 2.73 -23.68 -9.64
C PRO A 88 1.27 -24.01 -9.31
N VAL A 89 0.46 -22.96 -9.12
CA VAL A 89 -0.99 -23.06 -9.08
C VAL A 89 -1.45 -23.42 -10.49
N GLY A 90 -1.65 -24.71 -10.73
CA GLY A 90 -2.12 -25.19 -12.03
C GLY A 90 -1.59 -26.58 -12.39
N ARG A 91 -2.15 -27.61 -11.76
CA ARG A 91 -2.45 -28.85 -12.50
C ARG A 91 -3.89 -29.21 -12.18
N THR A 92 -4.77 -28.81 -13.09
CA THR A 92 -6.04 -29.47 -13.31
C THR A 92 -5.81 -30.98 -13.24
N ARG A 93 -6.53 -31.66 -12.36
CA ARG A 93 -6.73 -33.11 -12.50
C ARG A 93 -7.60 -33.28 -13.74
N THR A 94 -6.96 -33.44 -14.89
CA THR A 94 -7.59 -33.92 -16.12
C THR A 94 -8.34 -35.21 -15.81
N ALA A 95 -9.50 -35.35 -16.43
CA ALA A 95 -10.40 -36.49 -16.39
C ALA A 95 -9.67 -37.85 -16.39
N ALA A 96 -10.17 -38.77 -15.58
CA ALA A 96 -9.93 -40.19 -15.74
C ALA A 96 -11.23 -40.95 -15.43
N GLN A 97 -11.78 -41.51 -16.52
CA GLN A 97 -12.85 -42.51 -16.66
C GLN A 97 -14.24 -41.95 -16.97
#